data_AF-A0A1I3JWE5-F1
#
_entry.id   AF-A0A1I3JWE5-F1
#
_cell.length_a   1.000
_cell.length_b   1.000
_cell.length_c   1.000
_cell.angle_alpha   90.00
_cell.angle_beta   90.00
_cell.angle_gamma   90.00
#
_symmetry.space_group_name_H-M   'P 1'
#
loop_
_entity.id
_entity.type
_entity.pdbx_description
1 polymer ?
#
loop_
_entity_poly.entity_id
_entity_poly.type
_entity_poly.pdbx_seq_one_letter_code
_entity_poly.pdbx_strand_id
1 'polypeptide(L)'
;MIPKLLLTLYPNQRNVRMNKLLLVILFAVVASLGFHPFQAKNGETPPKFEQIDSVSPSPELSETQKLFDSLHLGSLLNYEAFEQAMVGYRALPAKNKDILTVIDFSLPSTEKRMYVLDLQNKKLLFHTLVAHGRNSGGKYATKFSNKEGSLQSSLGFYLTDATYQGGNGYSLRLAGLEPGINDQAMARAVVIHGADYCSENVIRATGRLGRSYGCPALPRELNKPIIDVIKNGSLLFVYAGDNEYPTNSKVLKNNLDNPSETLLARR
;
A
#
# COMPACT_ATOMS: atom_id res chain seq x y z
N MET A 1 32.88 -56.05 -2.17
CA MET A 1 33.35 -55.62 -3.50
C MET A 1 32.52 -54.41 -3.95
N ILE A 2 33.14 -53.25 -3.97
CA ILE A 2 32.75 -52.04 -4.74
C ILE A 2 33.21 -52.33 -6.20
N PRO A 3 32.57 -51.87 -7.31
CA PRO A 3 32.39 -50.43 -7.52
C PRO A 3 31.22 -49.89 -8.38
N LYS A 4 30.94 -48.59 -8.11
CA LYS A 4 30.75 -47.44 -9.03
C LYS A 4 29.75 -47.62 -10.19
N LEU A 5 28.85 -46.69 -10.52
CA LEU A 5 29.01 -45.24 -10.67
C LEU A 5 27.61 -44.70 -11.07
N LEU A 6 27.13 -43.58 -10.53
CA LEU A 6 26.61 -42.47 -11.36
C LEU A 6 26.43 -41.23 -10.49
N LEU A 7 27.32 -40.27 -10.72
CA LEU A 7 27.32 -38.93 -10.16
C LEU A 7 27.29 -37.98 -11.37
N THR A 8 26.27 -37.15 -11.50
CA THR A 8 26.21 -36.00 -12.43
C THR A 8 25.47 -34.88 -11.70
N LEU A 9 26.18 -34.03 -10.96
CA LEU A 9 26.87 -32.80 -11.36
C LEU A 9 25.94 -31.65 -11.75
N TYR A 10 25.83 -30.71 -10.81
CA TYR A 10 25.30 -29.34 -10.91
C TYR A 10 26.03 -28.49 -11.96
N PRO A 11 25.35 -27.60 -12.70
CA PRO A 11 26.01 -26.52 -13.42
C PRO A 11 26.22 -25.27 -12.54
N ASN A 12 27.46 -25.14 -12.08
CA ASN A 12 28.35 -23.97 -12.16
C ASN A 12 27.74 -22.54 -12.23
N GLN A 13 27.96 -21.77 -11.16
CA GLN A 13 27.83 -20.31 -11.08
C GLN A 13 29.08 -19.65 -11.71
N ARG A 14 28.90 -18.85 -12.78
CA ARG A 14 29.97 -17.98 -13.30
C ARG A 14 29.70 -16.52 -12.96
N ASN A 15 30.68 -15.95 -12.26
CA ASN A 15 30.88 -14.54 -11.98
C ASN A 15 30.79 -13.67 -13.23
N VAL A 16 30.03 -12.57 -13.15
CA VAL A 16 30.16 -11.43 -14.07
C VAL A 16 30.71 -10.26 -13.27
N ARG A 17 32.01 -9.98 -13.44
CA ARG A 17 32.63 -8.68 -13.18
C ARG A 17 33.12 -8.16 -14.52
N MET A 18 32.68 -6.97 -14.93
CA MET A 18 33.36 -6.25 -15.99
C MET A 18 33.31 -4.72 -15.80
N ASN A 19 34.49 -4.22 -15.45
CA ASN A 19 35.16 -2.95 -15.71
C ASN A 19 34.37 -1.67 -16.06
N LYS A 20 34.58 -0.68 -15.18
CA LYS A 20 34.59 0.75 -15.48
C LYS A 20 35.80 1.08 -16.37
N LEU A 21 35.61 1.62 -17.58
CA LEU A 21 36.59 2.52 -18.21
C LEU A 21 35.96 3.37 -19.31
N LEU A 22 36.45 4.61 -19.39
CA LEU A 22 36.07 5.75 -20.22
C LEU A 22 35.89 5.48 -21.72
N LEU A 23 35.01 6.26 -22.35
CA LEU A 23 35.25 6.79 -23.69
C LEU A 23 34.77 8.24 -23.81
N VAL A 24 35.72 9.17 -23.79
CA VAL A 24 35.60 10.57 -24.23
C VAL A 24 36.65 10.74 -25.32
N ILE A 25 36.27 11.21 -26.51
CA ILE A 25 37.08 11.83 -27.61
C ILE A 25 36.04 12.21 -28.69
N LEU A 26 35.68 13.49 -28.84
CA LEU A 26 36.31 14.57 -29.64
C LEU A 26 36.03 14.45 -31.15
N PHE A 27 35.30 15.42 -31.71
CA PHE A 27 35.61 16.00 -33.02
C PHE A 27 35.15 17.47 -33.07
N ALA A 28 36.13 18.36 -33.03
CA ALA A 28 36.04 19.75 -33.46
C ALA A 28 36.19 19.83 -35.01
N VAL A 29 36.04 21.05 -35.56
CA VAL A 29 36.11 21.48 -36.99
C VAL A 29 34.69 21.64 -37.55
N VAL A 30 34.21 22.84 -37.93
CA VAL A 30 34.72 23.78 -38.94
C VAL A 30 34.44 25.23 -38.56
N ALA A 31 35.47 26.08 -38.65
CA ALA A 31 35.38 27.52 -38.75
C ALA A 31 35.12 27.94 -40.20
N SER A 32 34.20 28.88 -40.45
CA SER A 32 34.26 29.96 -41.46
C SER A 32 32.88 30.41 -41.95
N LEU A 33 32.27 31.41 -41.30
CA LEU A 33 31.34 32.34 -41.95
C LEU A 33 31.60 33.75 -41.42
N GLY A 34 31.61 34.70 -42.34
CA GLY A 34 32.36 35.96 -42.26
C GLY A 34 31.91 36.94 -41.18
N PHE A 35 32.91 37.57 -40.55
CA PHE A 35 32.73 38.81 -39.80
C PHE A 35 32.39 39.94 -40.78
N HIS A 36 31.14 40.38 -40.79
CA HIS A 36 30.78 41.72 -41.25
C HIS A 36 30.78 42.65 -40.03
N PRO A 37 31.50 43.79 -40.03
CA PRO A 37 31.38 44.76 -38.97
C PRO A 37 30.00 45.40 -39.03
N PHE A 38 29.13 45.05 -38.07
CA PHE A 38 27.84 45.68 -37.88
C PHE A 38 28.04 47.10 -37.36
N GLN A 39 27.65 48.07 -38.17
CA GLN A 39 27.67 49.49 -37.85
C GLN A 39 26.48 49.78 -36.93
N ALA A 40 26.75 49.98 -35.63
CA ALA A 40 25.72 50.27 -34.64
C ALA A 40 25.06 51.64 -34.94
N LYS A 41 23.77 51.63 -35.28
CA LYS A 41 22.92 52.83 -35.22
C LYS A 41 22.62 53.11 -33.74
N ASN A 42 23.05 54.27 -33.27
CA ASN A 42 22.68 54.81 -31.97
C ASN A 42 21.15 55.03 -31.92
N GLY A 43 20.46 54.47 -30.91
CA GLY A 43 19.09 54.88 -30.63
C GLY A 43 18.11 53.88 -30.02
N GLU A 44 18.54 52.81 -29.36
CA GLU A 44 17.61 51.95 -28.59
C GLU A 44 18.13 51.74 -27.17
N THR A 45 17.31 52.14 -26.20
CA THR A 45 17.51 51.91 -24.76
C THR A 45 17.63 50.42 -24.47
N PRO A 46 18.57 49.98 -23.62
CA PRO A 46 18.71 48.58 -23.26
C PRO A 46 17.43 48.08 -22.57
N PRO A 47 17.00 46.82 -22.82
CA PRO A 47 15.84 46.27 -22.15
C PRO A 47 16.13 46.18 -20.65
N LYS A 48 15.19 46.67 -19.86
CA LYS A 48 15.20 46.59 -18.40
C LYS A 48 15.21 45.11 -18.02
N PHE A 49 16.30 44.63 -17.42
CA PHE A 49 16.35 43.31 -16.81
C PHE A 49 15.36 43.33 -15.63
N GLU A 50 14.19 42.74 -15.80
CA GLU A 50 13.34 42.37 -14.68
C GLU A 50 14.05 41.27 -13.90
N GLN A 51 14.31 41.53 -12.61
CA GLN A 51 14.71 40.48 -11.69
C GLN A 51 13.58 39.45 -11.64
N ILE A 52 13.85 38.25 -12.16
CA ILE A 52 12.99 37.09 -11.96
C ILE A 52 13.29 36.56 -10.55
N ASP A 53 12.80 37.26 -9.54
CA ASP A 53 12.65 36.72 -8.19
C ASP A 53 11.38 35.88 -8.16
N SER A 54 11.49 34.61 -8.56
CA SER A 54 10.55 33.56 -8.17
C SER A 54 11.12 32.17 -8.51
N VAL A 55 12.12 31.75 -7.75
CA VAL A 55 12.27 30.31 -7.50
C VAL A 55 11.06 29.91 -6.66
N SER A 56 10.00 29.48 -7.34
CA SER A 56 8.87 28.81 -6.71
C SER A 56 9.42 27.64 -5.88
N PRO A 57 9.13 27.54 -4.58
CA PRO A 57 9.53 26.37 -3.81
C PRO A 57 8.98 25.12 -4.48
N SER A 58 9.86 24.18 -4.82
CA SER A 58 9.48 22.79 -5.04
C SER A 58 8.47 22.39 -3.94
N PRO A 59 7.29 21.83 -4.27
CA PRO A 59 6.33 21.46 -3.23
C PRO A 59 7.03 20.50 -2.27
N GLU A 60 7.20 20.94 -1.02
CA GLU A 60 7.78 20.09 0.01
C GLU A 60 6.84 18.90 0.20
N LEU A 61 7.38 17.67 0.12
CA LEU A 61 6.56 16.48 0.28
C LEU A 61 5.83 16.53 1.63
N SER A 62 4.55 16.15 1.65
CA SER A 62 3.80 16.06 2.91
C SER A 62 4.48 15.09 3.87
N GLU A 63 4.30 15.27 5.19
CA GLU A 63 4.81 14.32 6.18
C GLU A 63 4.28 12.88 5.96
N THR A 64 3.06 12.76 5.42
CA THR A 64 2.51 11.46 4.98
C THR A 64 3.35 10.85 3.86
N GLN A 65 3.68 11.63 2.83
CA GLN A 65 4.49 11.16 1.70
C GLN A 65 5.92 10.80 2.14
N LYS A 66 6.57 11.64 2.97
CA LYS A 66 7.89 11.35 3.53
C LYS A 66 7.87 10.03 4.34
N LEU A 67 6.82 9.79 5.13
CA LEU A 67 6.68 8.54 5.88
C LEU A 67 6.48 7.34 4.95
N PHE A 68 5.62 7.47 3.93
CA PHE A 68 5.38 6.44 2.92
C PHE A 68 6.67 6.02 2.21
N ASP A 69 7.49 7.00 1.81
CA ASP A 69 8.78 6.76 1.16
C ASP A 69 9.77 6.08 2.11
N SER A 70 9.80 6.51 3.38
CA SER A 70 10.68 5.92 4.40
C SER A 70 10.33 4.47 4.76
N LEU A 71 9.07 4.08 4.58
CA LEU A 71 8.58 2.70 4.73
C LEU A 71 8.84 1.85 3.47
N HIS A 72 9.35 2.45 2.39
CA HIS A 72 9.59 1.82 1.08
C HIS A 72 8.34 1.20 0.44
N LEU A 73 7.20 1.90 0.52
CA LEU A 73 5.90 1.36 0.12
C LEU A 73 5.53 1.58 -1.36
N GLY A 74 6.28 2.39 -2.11
CA GLY A 74 5.88 2.89 -3.44
C GLY A 74 5.54 1.84 -4.49
N SER A 75 6.18 0.66 -4.47
CA SER A 75 5.85 -0.45 -5.38
C SER A 75 4.90 -1.48 -4.79
N LEU A 76 4.49 -1.29 -3.53
CA LEU A 76 3.77 -2.30 -2.74
C LEU A 76 2.34 -1.85 -2.45
N LEU A 77 2.15 -0.67 -1.87
CA LEU A 77 0.86 -0.17 -1.41
C LEU A 77 0.45 1.08 -2.21
N ASN A 78 -0.81 1.15 -2.62
CA ASN A 78 -1.37 2.35 -3.22
C ASN A 78 -1.25 3.53 -2.24
N TYR A 79 -0.64 4.64 -2.69
CA TYR A 79 -0.45 5.82 -1.86
C TYR A 79 -1.77 6.39 -1.32
N GLU A 80 -2.86 6.37 -2.10
CA GLU A 80 -4.18 6.81 -1.66
C GLU A 80 -4.70 5.96 -0.49
N ALA A 81 -4.48 4.64 -0.54
CA ALA A 81 -4.85 3.74 0.55
C ALA A 81 -4.07 4.06 1.83
N PHE A 82 -2.76 4.34 1.70
CA PHE A 82 -1.92 4.75 2.83
C PHE A 82 -2.31 6.13 3.37
N GLU A 83 -2.56 7.10 2.50
CA GLU A 83 -2.97 8.46 2.86
C GLU A 83 -4.28 8.43 3.65
N GLN A 84 -5.30 7.72 3.16
CA GLN A 84 -6.56 7.53 3.89
C GLN A 84 -6.33 6.79 5.22
N ALA A 85 -5.47 5.76 5.26
CA ALA A 85 -5.12 5.09 6.51
C ALA A 85 -4.54 6.06 7.55
N MET A 86 -3.65 6.96 7.11
CA MET A 86 -3.00 7.96 7.95
C MET A 86 -3.95 9.04 8.46
N VAL A 87 -5.00 9.37 7.71
CA VAL A 87 -6.10 10.24 8.18
C VAL A 87 -6.77 9.62 9.41
N GLY A 88 -7.21 8.36 9.30
CA GLY A 88 -7.82 7.67 10.44
C GLY A 88 -6.86 7.45 11.60
N TYR A 89 -5.60 7.13 11.32
CA TYR A 89 -4.56 6.97 12.35
C TYR A 89 -4.39 8.23 13.22
N ARG A 90 -4.49 9.42 12.63
CA ARG A 90 -4.40 10.70 13.35
C ARG A 90 -5.68 11.02 14.13
N ALA A 91 -6.84 10.72 13.54
CA ALA A 91 -8.14 11.14 14.08
C ALA A 91 -8.78 10.16 15.07
N LEU A 92 -8.45 8.87 15.00
CA LEU A 92 -9.16 7.81 15.74
C LEU A 92 -8.40 7.36 17.00
N PRO A 93 -9.11 6.87 18.03
CA PRO A 93 -8.52 6.52 19.32
C PRO A 93 -7.88 5.10 19.29
N ALA A 94 -6.77 4.95 18.58
CA ALA A 94 -5.95 3.75 18.69
C ALA A 94 -5.20 3.72 20.03
N LYS A 95 -5.22 2.58 20.74
CA LYS A 95 -4.47 2.37 21.99
C LYS A 95 -3.00 2.07 21.70
N ASN A 96 -2.76 1.24 20.69
CA ASN A 96 -1.43 0.99 20.14
C ASN A 96 -1.26 1.85 18.88
N LYS A 97 -0.54 2.96 19.02
CA LYS A 97 -0.25 3.89 17.90
C LYS A 97 1.02 3.53 17.13
N ASP A 98 1.82 2.57 17.62
CA ASP A 98 3.04 2.20 16.91
C ASP A 98 2.74 1.32 15.69
N ILE A 99 1.59 0.63 15.70
CA ILE A 99 1.21 -0.33 14.66
C ILE A 99 -0.01 0.15 13.87
N LEU A 100 0.10 0.11 12.53
CA LEU A 100 -1.00 0.34 11.60
C LEU A 100 -1.11 -0.84 10.63
N THR A 101 -2.32 -1.38 10.47
CA THR A 101 -2.61 -2.40 9.47
C THR A 101 -3.42 -1.81 8.32
N VAL A 102 -3.01 -2.07 7.08
CA VAL A 102 -3.76 -1.68 5.88
C VAL A 102 -4.08 -2.93 5.07
N ILE A 103 -5.33 -3.08 4.64
CA ILE A 103 -5.76 -4.08 3.67
C ILE A 103 -6.21 -3.35 2.41
N ASP A 104 -5.58 -3.66 1.27
CA ASP A 104 -5.91 -3.08 -0.02
C ASP A 104 -6.70 -4.10 -0.88
N PHE A 105 -8.02 -4.04 -0.80
CA PHE A 105 -8.91 -4.87 -1.60
C PHE A 105 -9.10 -4.40 -3.04
N SER A 106 -8.49 -3.29 -3.45
CA SER A 106 -8.41 -2.94 -4.89
C SER A 106 -7.53 -3.94 -5.65
N LEU A 107 -6.58 -4.57 -4.96
CA LEU A 107 -5.74 -5.65 -5.48
C LEU A 107 -6.48 -7.00 -5.51
N PRO A 108 -6.20 -7.87 -6.49
CA PRO A 108 -6.81 -9.19 -6.55
C PRO A 108 -6.35 -10.06 -5.37
N SER A 109 -7.17 -11.03 -4.99
CA SER A 109 -6.88 -11.99 -3.91
C SER A 109 -5.64 -12.84 -4.16
N THR A 110 -5.12 -12.87 -5.38
CA THR A 110 -3.87 -13.56 -5.72
C THR A 110 -2.63 -12.80 -5.31
N GLU A 111 -2.75 -11.53 -4.94
CA GLU A 111 -1.64 -10.66 -4.55
C GLU A 111 -1.58 -10.48 -3.03
N LYS A 112 -0.36 -10.25 -2.55
CA LYS A 112 -0.15 -9.82 -1.17
C LYS A 112 -0.71 -8.41 -1.02
N ARG A 113 -1.72 -8.28 -0.17
CA ARG A 113 -2.55 -7.07 -0.07
C ARG A 113 -2.95 -6.70 1.35
N MET A 114 -2.27 -7.28 2.34
CA MET A 114 -2.29 -6.83 3.73
C MET A 114 -0.88 -6.40 4.13
N TYR A 115 -0.81 -5.24 4.77
CA TYR A 115 0.40 -4.57 5.20
C TYR A 115 0.30 -4.32 6.71
N VAL A 116 1.29 -4.75 7.47
CA VAL A 116 1.41 -4.40 8.89
C VAL A 116 2.64 -3.52 9.04
N LEU A 117 2.42 -2.29 9.49
CA LEU A 117 3.42 -1.24 9.54
C LEU A 117 3.74 -0.92 10.99
N ASP A 118 5.03 -0.87 11.30
CA ASP A 118 5.57 -0.26 12.50
C ASP A 118 5.92 1.19 12.16
N LEU A 119 5.06 2.12 12.58
CA LEU A 119 5.18 3.54 12.29
C LEU A 119 6.27 4.20 13.15
N GLN A 120 6.52 3.68 14.35
CA GLN A 120 7.56 4.19 15.25
C GLN A 120 8.95 3.91 14.67
N ASN A 121 9.19 2.66 14.26
CA ASN A 121 10.47 2.23 13.72
C ASN A 121 10.56 2.36 12.19
N LYS A 122 9.49 2.82 11.53
CA LYS A 122 9.36 2.97 10.07
C LYS A 122 9.68 1.68 9.32
N LYS A 123 9.04 0.58 9.72
CA LYS A 123 9.23 -0.75 9.11
C LYS A 123 7.94 -1.35 8.60
N LEU A 124 8.01 -1.97 7.42
CA LEU A 124 7.02 -2.93 6.96
C LEU A 124 7.28 -4.28 7.64
N LEU A 125 6.45 -4.67 8.60
CA LEU A 125 6.61 -5.92 9.36
C LEU A 125 6.07 -7.13 8.60
N PHE A 126 4.92 -6.97 7.94
CA PHE A 126 4.29 -8.04 7.15
C PHE A 126 3.71 -7.49 5.85
N HIS A 127 3.92 -8.23 4.76
CA HIS A 127 3.26 -8.07 3.46
C HIS A 127 2.76 -9.44 3.00
N THR A 128 1.44 -9.66 3.05
CA THR A 128 0.87 -11.01 2.92
C THR A 128 -0.49 -11.07 2.22
N LEU A 129 -0.89 -12.29 1.86
CA LEU A 129 -2.20 -12.63 1.35
C LEU A 129 -3.27 -12.41 2.43
N VAL A 130 -4.46 -12.00 2.00
CA VAL A 130 -5.64 -11.95 2.86
C VAL A 130 -6.90 -12.20 2.02
N ALA A 131 -7.76 -13.11 2.48
CA ALA A 131 -9.04 -13.41 1.84
C ALA A 131 -10.15 -12.48 2.33
N HIS A 132 -11.12 -12.21 1.46
CA HIS A 132 -12.32 -11.41 1.73
C HIS A 132 -13.58 -12.29 1.85
N GLY A 133 -14.71 -11.67 2.18
CA GLY A 133 -16.01 -12.34 2.29
C GLY A 133 -16.57 -12.87 0.96
N ARG A 134 -17.25 -14.02 1.00
CA ARG A 134 -17.77 -14.78 -0.15
C ARG A 134 -18.57 -13.92 -1.14
N ASN A 135 -19.40 -13.03 -0.61
CA ASN A 135 -20.29 -12.20 -1.43
C ASN A 135 -19.65 -10.86 -1.81
N SER A 136 -18.40 -10.59 -1.39
CA SER A 136 -17.65 -9.42 -1.84
C SER A 136 -17.07 -9.56 -3.23
N GLY A 137 -16.98 -10.79 -3.76
CA GLY A 137 -16.54 -11.03 -5.13
C GLY A 137 -15.83 -12.38 -5.33
N GLY A 138 -15.14 -12.48 -6.45
CA GLY A 138 -14.36 -13.66 -6.85
C GLY A 138 -12.88 -13.42 -6.62
N LYS A 139 -12.12 -13.20 -7.71
CA LYS A 139 -10.71 -12.82 -7.62
C LYS A 139 -10.55 -11.43 -6.99
N TYR A 140 -11.38 -10.48 -7.39
CA TYR A 140 -11.45 -9.11 -6.86
C TYR A 140 -12.61 -8.97 -5.87
N ALA A 141 -12.43 -8.15 -4.83
CA ALA A 141 -13.52 -7.72 -3.96
C ALA A 141 -14.09 -6.40 -4.50
N THR A 142 -15.35 -6.41 -4.91
CA THR A 142 -16.02 -5.28 -5.57
C THR A 142 -17.31 -4.87 -4.87
N LYS A 143 -17.74 -5.61 -3.84
CA LYS A 143 -18.96 -5.31 -3.09
C LYS A 143 -18.70 -5.41 -1.60
N PHE A 144 -19.16 -4.42 -0.84
CA PHE A 144 -18.97 -4.36 0.59
C PHE A 144 -20.30 -4.15 1.30
N SER A 145 -20.42 -4.61 2.54
CA SER A 145 -21.64 -4.44 3.31
C SER A 145 -21.38 -4.47 4.81
N ASN A 146 -22.14 -3.64 5.51
CA ASN A 146 -22.25 -3.63 6.96
C ASN A 146 -23.41 -4.51 7.47
N LYS A 147 -24.20 -5.12 6.57
CA LYS A 147 -25.43 -5.83 6.95
C LYS A 147 -25.13 -7.22 7.51
N GLU A 148 -25.84 -7.59 8.58
CA GLU A 148 -25.86 -8.94 9.13
C GLU A 148 -26.24 -9.98 8.07
N GLY A 149 -25.59 -11.15 8.09
CA GLY A 149 -25.82 -12.21 7.10
C GLY A 149 -25.43 -11.90 5.64
N SER A 150 -24.85 -10.74 5.34
CA SER A 150 -24.44 -10.39 3.97
C SER A 150 -23.33 -11.29 3.40
N LEU A 151 -22.51 -11.88 4.27
CA LEU A 151 -21.28 -12.62 3.94
C LEU A 151 -20.23 -11.78 3.16
N GLN A 152 -20.37 -10.46 3.20
CA GLN A 152 -19.46 -9.50 2.57
C GLN A 152 -18.48 -8.97 3.61
N SER A 153 -17.29 -8.58 3.17
CA SER A 153 -16.43 -7.70 3.97
C SER A 153 -16.98 -6.27 3.98
N SER A 154 -16.57 -5.45 4.93
CA SER A 154 -16.87 -4.01 4.99
C SER A 154 -15.58 -3.19 4.90
N LEU A 155 -15.66 -2.00 4.32
CA LEU A 155 -14.54 -1.06 4.23
C LEU A 155 -14.34 -0.30 5.55
N GLY A 156 -13.34 0.58 5.57
CA GLY A 156 -13.19 1.58 6.62
C GLY A 156 -12.30 1.14 7.77
N PHE A 157 -12.40 1.88 8.88
CA PHE A 157 -11.53 1.74 10.04
C PHE A 157 -12.08 0.77 11.08
N TYR A 158 -11.20 -0.07 11.60
CA TYR A 158 -11.45 -1.01 12.68
C TYR A 158 -10.42 -0.82 13.80
N LEU A 159 -10.83 -1.04 15.03
CA LEU A 159 -9.95 -1.20 16.18
C LEU A 159 -9.80 -2.68 16.50
N THR A 160 -8.57 -3.16 16.67
CA THR A 160 -8.33 -4.53 17.14
C THR A 160 -8.65 -4.65 18.63
N ASP A 161 -9.26 -5.76 19.03
CA ASP A 161 -9.70 -5.97 20.41
C ASP A 161 -9.07 -7.25 21.01
N ALA A 162 -9.79 -7.95 21.87
CA ALA A 162 -9.34 -9.18 22.49
C ALA A 162 -9.20 -10.33 21.47
N THR A 163 -8.25 -11.21 21.77
CA THR A 163 -8.10 -12.49 21.08
C THR A 163 -8.93 -13.58 21.75
N TYR A 164 -9.26 -14.62 21.02
CA TYR A 164 -9.88 -15.82 21.56
C TYR A 164 -9.51 -17.05 20.75
N GLN A 165 -9.80 -18.24 21.30
CA GLN A 165 -9.70 -19.51 20.59
C GLN A 165 -11.12 -19.99 20.23
N GLY A 166 -11.38 -20.23 18.95
CA GLY A 166 -12.68 -20.69 18.46
C GLY A 166 -12.55 -21.71 17.32
N GLY A 167 -13.63 -21.92 16.55
CA GLY A 167 -13.63 -22.89 15.45
C GLY A 167 -12.60 -22.62 14.34
N ASN A 168 -12.22 -21.35 14.15
CA ASN A 168 -11.16 -20.94 13.23
C ASN A 168 -9.75 -20.96 13.87
N GLY A 169 -9.64 -21.39 15.13
CA GLY A 169 -8.44 -21.30 15.95
C GLY A 169 -8.24 -19.90 16.54
N TYR A 170 -6.97 -19.52 16.71
CA TYR A 170 -6.57 -18.24 17.30
C TYR A 170 -7.07 -17.08 16.43
N SER A 171 -7.98 -16.29 16.99
CA SER A 171 -8.71 -15.25 16.26
C SER A 171 -8.67 -13.92 17.01
N LEU A 172 -8.72 -12.82 16.27
CA LEU A 172 -8.68 -11.45 16.81
C LEU A 172 -9.97 -10.71 16.47
N ARG A 173 -10.66 -10.20 17.49
CA ARG A 173 -11.89 -9.43 17.30
C ARG A 173 -11.62 -8.06 16.70
N LEU A 174 -12.54 -7.60 15.86
CA LEU A 174 -12.50 -6.29 15.22
C LEU A 174 -13.75 -5.48 15.61
N ALA A 175 -13.54 -4.28 16.13
CA ALA A 175 -14.57 -3.28 16.35
C ALA A 175 -14.60 -2.32 15.16
N GLY A 176 -15.71 -2.22 14.44
CA GLY A 176 -15.85 -1.19 13.41
C GLY A 176 -16.03 0.19 14.04
N LEU A 177 -15.34 1.20 13.50
CA LEU A 177 -15.30 2.55 14.05
C LEU A 177 -16.20 3.54 13.30
N GLU A 178 -16.84 3.11 12.22
CA GLU A 178 -17.59 4.00 11.33
C GLU A 178 -19.09 3.63 11.25
N PRO A 179 -19.96 4.44 11.87
CA PRO A 179 -21.40 4.21 11.85
C PRO A 179 -21.98 4.09 10.44
N GLY A 180 -22.72 3.02 10.19
CA GLY A 180 -23.33 2.73 8.89
C GLY A 180 -22.39 2.08 7.87
N ILE A 181 -21.07 2.07 8.12
CA ILE A 181 -20.06 1.51 7.20
C ILE A 181 -19.54 0.16 7.69
N ASN A 182 -19.15 0.08 8.97
CA ASN A 182 -18.62 -1.15 9.55
C ASN A 182 -18.94 -1.35 11.04
N ASP A 183 -19.74 -0.48 11.66
CA ASP A 183 -20.11 -0.53 13.08
C ASP A 183 -20.80 -1.83 13.53
N GLN A 184 -21.32 -2.65 12.60
CA GLN A 184 -21.87 -3.97 12.91
C GLN A 184 -20.82 -5.09 12.95
N ALA A 185 -19.53 -4.80 12.78
CA ALA A 185 -18.47 -5.82 12.70
C ALA A 185 -18.47 -6.80 13.87
N MET A 186 -18.63 -6.32 15.11
CA MET A 186 -18.68 -7.20 16.28
C MET A 186 -19.95 -8.07 16.30
N ALA A 187 -21.11 -7.49 16.01
CA ALA A 187 -22.39 -8.22 15.96
C ALA A 187 -22.36 -9.33 14.90
N ARG A 188 -21.67 -9.06 13.79
CA ARG A 188 -21.44 -9.98 12.66
C ARG A 188 -20.32 -11.00 12.91
N ALA A 189 -19.73 -11.01 14.11
CA ALA A 189 -18.57 -11.83 14.46
C ALA A 189 -17.40 -11.71 13.46
N VAL A 190 -17.15 -10.49 12.94
CA VAL A 190 -16.01 -10.21 12.06
C VAL A 190 -14.73 -10.21 12.89
N VAL A 191 -13.80 -11.08 12.50
CA VAL A 191 -12.52 -11.31 13.18
C VAL A 191 -11.41 -11.49 12.14
N ILE A 192 -10.16 -11.30 12.55
CA ILE A 192 -9.01 -11.85 11.82
C ILE A 192 -8.78 -13.29 12.29
N HIS A 193 -8.58 -14.21 11.35
CA HIS A 193 -8.27 -15.60 11.67
C HIS A 193 -7.43 -16.27 10.57
N GLY A 194 -6.86 -17.44 10.87
CA GLY A 194 -6.16 -18.27 9.90
C GLY A 194 -7.10 -19.18 9.11
N ALA A 195 -6.79 -19.46 7.84
CA ALA A 195 -7.56 -20.39 7.03
C ALA A 195 -6.69 -21.12 5.99
N ASP A 196 -6.91 -22.43 5.82
CA ASP A 196 -6.19 -23.25 4.83
C ASP A 196 -6.49 -22.81 3.39
N TYR A 197 -7.68 -22.24 3.18
CA TYR A 197 -8.08 -21.70 1.90
C TYR A 197 -7.38 -20.38 1.53
N CYS A 198 -6.58 -19.82 2.44
CA CYS A 198 -5.77 -18.63 2.22
C CYS A 198 -4.31 -19.06 1.97
N SER A 199 -4.03 -19.64 0.80
CA SER A 199 -2.69 -20.14 0.46
C SER A 199 -2.40 -20.06 -1.04
N GLU A 200 -1.11 -20.02 -1.41
CA GLU A 200 -0.69 -20.05 -2.81
C GLU A 200 -1.12 -21.33 -3.53
N ASN A 201 -1.21 -22.47 -2.83
CA ASN A 201 -1.72 -23.71 -3.39
C ASN A 201 -3.15 -23.55 -3.92
N VAL A 202 -4.01 -22.85 -3.17
CA VAL A 202 -5.39 -22.59 -3.58
C VAL A 202 -5.45 -21.61 -4.75
N ILE A 203 -4.57 -20.61 -4.78
CA ILE A 203 -4.43 -19.73 -5.94
C ILE A 203 -4.04 -20.53 -7.19
N ARG A 204 -3.02 -21.39 -7.10
CA ARG A 204 -2.59 -22.25 -8.22
C ARG A 204 -3.70 -23.17 -8.71
N ALA A 205 -4.48 -23.75 -7.79
CA ALA A 205 -5.54 -24.70 -8.14
C ALA A 205 -6.81 -24.03 -8.68
N THR A 206 -7.13 -22.81 -8.26
CA THR A 206 -8.46 -22.20 -8.50
C THR A 206 -8.43 -20.81 -9.15
N GLY A 207 -7.25 -20.23 -9.33
CA GLY A 207 -7.04 -18.88 -9.89
C GLY A 207 -7.33 -17.73 -8.90
N ARG A 208 -7.64 -18.02 -7.64
CA ARG A 208 -7.90 -17.04 -6.56
C ARG A 208 -7.79 -17.67 -5.18
N LEU A 209 -7.85 -16.89 -4.10
CA LEU A 209 -8.01 -17.45 -2.76
C LEU A 209 -9.43 -17.99 -2.54
N GLY A 210 -9.58 -18.82 -1.51
CA GLY A 210 -10.87 -19.06 -0.88
C GLY A 210 -11.46 -17.78 -0.28
N ARG A 211 -12.66 -17.88 0.28
CA ARG A 211 -13.40 -16.72 0.80
C ARG A 211 -14.06 -17.07 2.12
N SER A 212 -14.04 -16.12 3.05
CA SER A 212 -14.70 -16.22 4.36
C SER A 212 -16.17 -15.81 4.27
N TYR A 213 -16.82 -15.62 5.42
CA TYR A 213 -18.14 -14.98 5.53
C TYR A 213 -18.08 -13.50 5.94
N GLY A 214 -16.97 -12.83 5.61
CA GLY A 214 -16.78 -11.38 5.83
C GLY A 214 -15.48 -11.04 6.54
N CYS A 215 -14.95 -12.00 7.32
CA CYS A 215 -13.68 -11.92 8.03
C CYS A 215 -12.47 -11.78 7.10
N PRO A 216 -11.49 -10.92 7.41
CA PRO A 216 -10.15 -11.03 6.82
C PRO A 216 -9.50 -12.34 7.27
N ALA A 217 -9.21 -13.25 6.34
CA ALA A 217 -8.58 -14.53 6.66
C ALA A 217 -7.15 -14.61 6.12
N LEU A 218 -6.22 -15.08 6.95
CA LEU A 218 -4.78 -15.10 6.71
C LEU A 218 -4.28 -16.51 6.40
N PRO A 219 -3.09 -16.65 5.76
CA PRO A 219 -2.35 -17.90 5.77
C PRO A 219 -2.09 -18.35 7.21
N ARG A 220 -2.30 -19.65 7.50
CA ARG A 220 -2.28 -20.17 8.88
C ARG A 220 -0.94 -19.92 9.57
N GLU A 221 0.15 -20.07 8.84
CA GLU A 221 1.52 -19.89 9.30
C GLU A 221 1.83 -18.45 9.71
N LEU A 222 1.10 -17.47 9.17
CA LEU A 222 1.26 -16.05 9.51
C LEU A 222 0.22 -15.55 10.53
N ASN A 223 -0.84 -16.33 10.78
CA ASN A 223 -1.95 -15.91 11.63
C ASN A 223 -1.52 -15.49 13.04
N LYS A 224 -0.79 -16.36 13.75
CA LYS A 224 -0.34 -16.06 15.12
C LYS A 224 0.70 -14.92 15.16
N PRO A 225 1.77 -14.92 14.33
CA PRO A 225 2.72 -13.81 14.27
C PRO A 225 2.06 -12.46 14.02
N ILE A 226 1.10 -12.38 13.08
CA ILE A 226 0.40 -11.13 12.77
C ILE A 226 -0.51 -10.71 13.92
N ILE A 227 -1.38 -11.61 14.41
CA ILE A 227 -2.31 -11.28 15.51
C ILE A 227 -1.55 -10.79 16.75
N ASP A 228 -0.41 -11.39 17.07
CA ASP A 228 0.37 -10.98 18.25
C ASP A 228 0.97 -9.57 18.14
N VAL A 229 1.25 -9.10 16.92
CA VAL A 229 1.71 -7.72 16.66
C VAL A 229 0.56 -6.71 16.67
N ILE A 230 -0.59 -7.07 16.09
CA ILE A 230 -1.69 -6.13 15.87
C ILE A 230 -2.76 -6.16 16.96
N LYS A 231 -2.70 -7.08 17.92
CA LYS A 231 -3.67 -7.10 19.05
C LYS A 231 -3.51 -5.87 19.96
N ASN A 232 -4.45 -5.72 20.89
CA ASN A 232 -4.43 -4.69 21.94
C ASN A 232 -4.68 -3.25 21.43
N GLY A 233 -5.55 -3.08 20.44
CA GLY A 233 -6.05 -1.76 20.05
C GLY A 233 -5.18 -1.01 19.05
N SER A 234 -4.54 -1.73 18.12
CA SER A 234 -3.98 -1.10 16.92
C SER A 234 -5.09 -0.79 15.91
N LEU A 235 -4.83 0.16 15.01
CA LEU A 235 -5.77 0.51 13.95
C LEU A 235 -5.60 -0.42 12.75
N LEU A 236 -6.71 -0.85 12.16
CA LEU A 236 -6.77 -1.53 10.88
C LEU A 236 -7.64 -0.72 9.92
N PHE A 237 -7.18 -0.52 8.70
CA PHE A 237 -7.93 0.14 7.63
C PHE A 237 -8.13 -0.80 6.44
N VAL A 238 -9.36 -0.88 5.94
CA VAL A 238 -9.72 -1.64 4.73
C VAL A 238 -10.08 -0.68 3.60
N TYR A 239 -9.22 -0.61 2.59
CA TYR A 239 -9.39 0.18 1.37
C TYR A 239 -9.81 -0.70 0.19
N ALA A 240 -10.50 -0.14 -0.79
CA ALA A 240 -10.80 -0.83 -2.05
C ALA A 240 -10.82 0.07 -3.29
N GLY A 241 -10.42 1.34 -3.18
CA GLY A 241 -10.56 2.32 -4.27
C GLY A 241 -12.02 2.60 -4.64
N ASP A 242 -12.93 2.44 -3.67
CA ASP A 242 -14.34 2.70 -3.83
C ASP A 242 -14.60 4.21 -3.77
N ASN A 243 -15.30 4.77 -4.77
CA ASN A 243 -15.54 6.20 -4.86
C ASN A 243 -16.63 6.69 -3.89
N GLU A 244 -17.49 5.79 -3.38
CA GLU A 244 -18.56 6.13 -2.44
C GLU A 244 -18.07 6.13 -0.99
N TYR A 245 -17.06 5.34 -0.67
CA TYR A 245 -16.55 5.24 0.71
C TYR A 245 -16.01 6.59 1.23
N PRO A 246 -15.13 7.34 0.53
CA PRO A 246 -14.67 8.64 1.01
C PRO A 246 -15.78 9.67 1.18
N THR A 247 -16.84 9.62 0.35
CA THR A 247 -17.97 10.54 0.45
C THR A 247 -18.92 10.19 1.59
N ASN A 248 -18.93 8.94 2.04
CA ASN A 248 -19.76 8.48 3.16
C ASN A 248 -19.02 8.50 4.50
N SER A 249 -17.71 8.25 4.52
CA SER A 249 -16.88 8.26 5.73
C SER A 249 -16.82 9.65 6.39
N LYS A 250 -17.34 9.75 7.61
CA LYS A 250 -17.19 10.97 8.43
C LYS A 250 -15.74 11.20 8.83
N VAL A 251 -14.97 10.12 9.02
CA VAL A 251 -13.55 10.20 9.38
C VAL A 251 -12.77 10.87 8.27
N LEU A 252 -12.96 10.44 7.02
CA LEU A 252 -12.26 11.04 5.88
C LEU A 252 -12.77 12.46 5.57
N LYS A 253 -14.09 12.69 5.55
CA LYS A 253 -14.66 14.02 5.26
C LYS A 253 -14.18 15.11 6.20
N ASN A 254 -14.05 14.80 7.49
CA ASN A 254 -13.72 15.80 8.50
C ASN A 254 -12.21 16.07 8.62
N ASN A 255 -11.36 15.28 7.95
CA ASN A 255 -9.91 15.29 8.18
C ASN A 255 -9.09 15.23 6.88
N LEU A 256 -9.74 15.26 5.71
CA LEU A 256 -9.11 15.54 4.43
C LEU A 256 -9.12 17.05 4.18
N ASP A 257 -8.35 17.80 4.96
CA ASP A 257 -8.07 19.20 4.66
C ASP A 257 -7.06 19.24 3.50
N ASN A 258 -7.51 19.75 2.33
CA ASN A 258 -6.84 19.65 1.03
C ASN A 258 -6.69 18.21 0.52
N PRO A 259 -7.67 17.69 -0.27
CA PRO A 259 -7.44 16.47 -1.03
C PRO A 259 -6.15 16.61 -1.83
N SER A 260 -5.26 15.61 -1.74
CA SER A 260 -4.13 15.49 -2.65
C SER A 260 -4.61 15.72 -4.09
N GLU A 261 -3.82 16.37 -4.95
CA GLU A 261 -4.24 16.62 -6.35
C GLU A 261 -4.70 15.33 -7.07
N THR A 262 -4.23 14.17 -6.61
CA THR A 262 -4.66 12.83 -7.02
C THR A 262 -6.16 12.57 -6.84
N LEU A 263 -6.79 13.13 -5.81
CA LEU A 263 -8.25 13.05 -5.57
C LEU A 263 -9.03 14.07 -6.40
N LEU A 264 -8.43 15.23 -6.73
CA LEU A 264 -9.06 16.27 -7.56
C LEU A 264 -9.02 15.92 -9.05
N ALA A 265 -8.02 15.17 -9.52
CA ALA A 265 -7.86 14.76 -10.91
C ALA A 265 -8.89 13.70 -11.40
N ARG A 266 -9.84 13.29 -10.55
CA ARG A 266 -10.90 12.31 -10.90
C ARG A 266 -12.33 12.89 -10.88
N ARG A 267 -12.47 14.22 -10.80
CA ARG A 267 -13.77 14.90 -10.97
C ARG A 267 -14.00 15.35 -12.41
#